data_AF-A0A2E7AWM7-F1
#
_entry.id   AF-A0A2E7AWM7-F1
#
_cell.length_a   1.000
_cell.length_b   1.000
_cell.length_c   1.000
_cell.angle_alpha   90.00
_cell.angle_beta   90.00
_cell.angle_gamma   90.00
#
_symmetry.space_group_name_H-M   'P 1'
#
loop_
_entity.id
_entity.type
_entity.pdbx_description
1 polymer ?
#
loop_
_entity_poly.entity_id
_entity_poly.type
_entity_poly.pdbx_seq_one_letter_code
_entity_poly.pdbx_strand_id
1 'polypeptide(L)'
;MTESESEDIRRVLAICFRGVSELDALDIERILSLDMGWLKPDEATTAVQALIKAGWLTGAQESLSPIEDFSSFSTPLGWFPRPQRLLNPDPFSRFDVEPTEEVKETTLPPSKEKKPAPVSKLKQETNDPRATTTRRLLKYIARASGLEAEEVQRRATRKQRALVHVTGWMALALVARDQGLDMDSVIQALS
;
A
#
# COMPACT_ATOMS: atom_id res chain seq x y z
N MET A 1 -12.73 -26.27 6.04
CA MET A 1 -12.21 -25.20 6.94
C MET A 1 -10.75 -24.83 6.64
N THR A 2 -10.11 -25.45 5.64
CA THR A 2 -8.72 -25.20 5.19
C THR A 2 -8.61 -24.08 4.13
N GLU A 3 -9.72 -23.74 3.49
CA GLU A 3 -9.76 -22.75 2.39
C GLU A 3 -9.31 -21.35 2.82
N SER A 4 -9.61 -20.95 4.07
CA SER A 4 -9.12 -19.69 4.64
C SER A 4 -7.63 -19.70 4.98
N GLU A 5 -7.02 -20.87 5.14
CA GLU A 5 -5.62 -21.02 5.56
C GLU A 5 -4.69 -20.91 4.36
N SER A 6 -5.02 -21.63 3.28
CA SER A 6 -4.34 -21.53 1.99
C SER A 6 -4.48 -20.12 1.40
N GLU A 7 -5.64 -19.47 1.53
CA GLU A 7 -5.88 -18.13 1.02
C GLU A 7 -5.00 -17.04 1.69
N ASP A 8 -4.69 -17.17 2.99
CA ASP A 8 -3.76 -16.26 3.66
C ASP A 8 -2.34 -16.38 3.09
N ILE A 9 -1.88 -17.61 2.84
CA ILE A 9 -0.55 -17.86 2.26
C ILE A 9 -0.50 -17.32 0.83
N ARG A 10 -1.54 -17.56 0.01
CA ARG A 10 -1.65 -17.01 -1.35
C ARG A 10 -1.57 -15.48 -1.35
N ARG A 11 -2.29 -14.80 -0.44
CA ARG A 11 -2.24 -13.34 -0.29
C ARG A 11 -0.86 -12.83 0.11
N VAL A 12 -0.19 -13.51 1.05
CA VAL A 12 1.19 -13.17 1.44
C VAL A 12 2.14 -13.29 0.25
N LEU A 13 2.07 -14.38 -0.50
CA LEU A 13 2.91 -14.59 -1.68
C LEU A 13 2.59 -13.58 -2.79
N ALA A 14 1.31 -13.25 -3.00
CA ALA A 14 0.89 -12.20 -3.95
C ALA A 14 1.50 -10.83 -3.62
N ILE A 15 1.65 -10.52 -2.33
CA ILE A 15 2.29 -9.29 -1.87
C ILE A 15 3.82 -9.36 -2.05
N CYS A 16 4.45 -10.48 -1.67
CA CYS A 16 5.90 -10.63 -1.76
C CYS A 16 6.41 -10.58 -3.21
N PHE A 17 5.68 -11.21 -4.13
CA PHE A 17 6.03 -11.30 -5.55
C PHE A 17 5.35 -10.22 -6.40
N ARG A 18 4.94 -9.10 -5.79
CA ARG A 18 4.24 -8.05 -6.53
C ARG A 18 5.18 -7.34 -7.51
N GLY A 19 5.06 -7.70 -8.79
CA GLY A 19 5.84 -7.10 -9.88
C GLY A 19 7.23 -7.73 -10.08
N VAL A 20 7.50 -8.85 -9.42
CA VAL A 20 8.74 -9.62 -9.54
C VAL A 20 8.40 -11.11 -9.57
N SER A 21 9.09 -11.88 -10.43
CA SER A 21 8.79 -13.30 -10.63
C SER A 21 9.55 -14.22 -9.66
N GLU A 22 10.72 -13.77 -9.22
CA GLU A 22 11.65 -14.53 -8.39
C GLU A 22 12.23 -13.60 -7.32
N LEU A 23 12.54 -14.15 -6.15
CA LEU A 23 13.11 -13.40 -5.03
C LEU A 23 14.07 -14.29 -4.24
N ASP A 24 15.13 -13.68 -3.68
CA ASP A 24 15.99 -14.35 -2.72
C ASP A 24 15.23 -14.64 -1.41
N ALA A 25 15.55 -15.74 -0.75
CA ALA A 25 15.03 -16.11 0.56
C ALA A 25 15.23 -14.97 1.57
N LEU A 26 16.41 -14.33 1.56
CA LEU A 26 16.71 -13.21 2.45
C LEU A 26 15.79 -12.01 2.19
N ASP A 27 15.44 -11.75 0.93
CA ASP A 27 14.49 -10.69 0.57
C ASP A 27 13.07 -11.01 1.02
N ILE A 28 12.63 -12.28 0.91
CA ILE A 28 11.33 -12.71 1.45
C ILE A 28 11.32 -12.54 2.98
N GLU A 29 12.38 -12.96 3.67
CA GLU A 29 12.52 -12.78 5.13
C GLU A 29 12.46 -11.30 5.53
N ARG A 30 13.16 -10.44 4.78
CA ARG A 30 13.17 -8.98 4.95
C ARG A 30 11.78 -8.39 4.75
N ILE A 31 11.04 -8.81 3.73
CA ILE A 31 9.67 -8.35 3.47
C ILE A 31 8.75 -8.74 4.62
N LEU A 32 8.78 -10.02 5.04
CA LEU A 32 7.90 -10.53 6.09
C LEU A 32 8.18 -9.89 7.46
N SER A 33 9.45 -9.59 7.77
CA SER A 33 9.84 -9.10 9.10
C SER A 33 10.00 -7.59 9.21
N LEU A 34 10.56 -6.92 8.21
CA LEU A 34 10.91 -5.50 8.27
C LEU A 34 9.93 -4.63 7.49
N ASP A 35 9.66 -4.98 6.23
CA ASP A 35 8.82 -4.12 5.39
C ASP A 35 7.35 -4.17 5.84
N MET A 36 6.85 -5.39 6.08
CA MET A 36 5.46 -5.61 6.47
C MET A 36 5.26 -5.75 7.98
N GLY A 37 6.33 -6.06 8.73
CA GLY A 37 6.26 -6.23 10.18
C GLY A 37 5.35 -7.36 10.64
N TRP A 38 5.19 -8.41 9.82
CA TRP A 38 4.28 -9.52 10.09
C TRP A 38 4.86 -10.57 11.03
N LEU A 39 6.18 -10.77 10.96
CA LEU A 39 6.92 -11.76 11.73
C LEU A 39 8.14 -11.10 12.38
N LYS A 40 8.69 -11.74 13.42
CA LYS A 40 10.05 -11.40 13.88
C LYS A 40 11.09 -11.92 12.89
N PRO A 41 12.33 -11.39 12.88
CA PRO A 41 13.39 -11.90 11.99
C PRO A 41 13.59 -13.43 12.08
N ASP A 42 13.70 -13.98 13.30
CA ASP A 42 13.89 -15.42 13.51
C ASP A 42 12.68 -16.26 13.03
N GLU A 43 11.48 -15.70 13.17
CA GLU A 43 10.22 -16.31 12.72
C GLU A 43 10.09 -16.26 11.20
N ALA A 44 10.59 -15.20 10.56
CA ALA A 44 10.57 -15.04 9.10
C ALA A 44 11.44 -16.09 8.41
N THR A 45 12.66 -16.31 8.88
CA THR A 45 13.53 -17.39 8.38
C THR A 45 12.85 -18.75 8.53
N THR A 46 12.22 -19.00 9.68
CA THR A 46 11.48 -20.25 9.91
C THR A 46 10.30 -20.40 8.94
N ALA A 47 9.53 -19.33 8.71
CA ALA A 47 8.39 -19.32 7.81
C ALA A 47 8.79 -19.60 6.36
N VAL A 48 9.86 -18.98 5.85
CA VAL A 48 10.34 -19.22 4.47
C VAL A 48 10.74 -20.68 4.30
N GLN A 49 11.49 -21.25 5.25
CA GLN A 49 11.85 -22.67 5.20
C GLN A 49 10.63 -23.60 5.29
N ALA A 50 9.61 -23.23 6.07
CA ALA A 50 8.37 -23.98 6.17
C ALA A 50 7.56 -23.92 4.85
N LEU A 51 7.49 -22.76 4.20
CA LEU A 51 6.83 -22.57 2.90
C LEU A 51 7.50 -23.37 1.79
N ILE A 52 8.83 -23.44 1.76
CA ILE A 52 9.58 -24.29 0.83
C ILE A 52 9.25 -25.77 1.09
N LYS A 53 9.30 -26.21 2.36
CA LYS A 53 9.00 -27.61 2.73
C LYS A 53 7.57 -28.02 2.40
N ALA A 54 6.61 -27.12 2.58
CA ALA A 54 5.21 -27.36 2.27
C ALA A 54 4.89 -27.25 0.76
N GLY A 55 5.86 -26.86 -0.08
CA GLY A 55 5.73 -26.82 -1.54
C GLY A 55 5.06 -25.56 -2.08
N TRP A 56 5.01 -24.48 -1.29
CA TRP A 56 4.49 -23.18 -1.73
C TRP A 56 5.52 -22.38 -2.55
N LEU A 57 6.80 -22.57 -2.23
CA LEU A 57 7.94 -21.95 -2.92
C LEU A 57 8.81 -23.03 -3.54
N THR A 58 9.29 -22.77 -4.75
CA THR A 58 10.19 -23.65 -5.50
C THR A 58 11.42 -22.89 -5.96
N GLY A 59 12.56 -23.57 -6.08
CA GLY A 59 13.81 -22.97 -6.57
C GLY A 59 14.97 -23.10 -5.59
N ALA A 60 16.05 -22.39 -5.89
CA ALA A 60 17.20 -22.25 -5.00
C ALA A 60 16.96 -21.08 -4.03
N GLN A 61 17.67 -21.04 -2.90
CA GLN A 61 17.50 -19.97 -1.90
C GLN A 61 17.68 -18.56 -2.52
N GLU A 62 18.65 -18.39 -3.42
CA GLU A 62 18.93 -17.12 -4.11
C GLU A 62 17.88 -16.73 -5.16
N SER A 63 16.96 -17.63 -5.51
CA SER A 63 15.96 -17.45 -6.57
C SER A 63 14.76 -18.36 -6.34
N LEU A 64 13.91 -17.98 -5.39
CA LEU A 64 12.66 -18.65 -5.09
C LEU A 64 11.53 -18.07 -5.92
N SER A 65 10.69 -18.93 -6.48
CA SER A 65 9.45 -18.58 -7.16
C SER A 65 8.26 -19.22 -6.45
N PRO A 66 7.08 -18.59 -6.44
CA PRO A 66 5.87 -19.26 -6.03
C PRO A 66 5.52 -20.38 -7.03
N ILE A 67 4.88 -21.43 -6.53
CA ILE A 67 4.48 -22.58 -7.36
C ILE A 67 3.43 -22.21 -8.44
N GLU A 68 2.63 -21.18 -8.17
CA GLU A 68 1.59 -20.64 -9.03
C GLU A 68 1.60 -19.10 -8.97
N ASP A 69 0.94 -18.46 -9.92
CA ASP A 69 0.75 -17.01 -9.89
C ASP A 69 -0.43 -16.66 -8.96
N PHE A 70 -0.11 -16.02 -7.83
CA PHE A 70 -1.09 -15.55 -6.86
C PHE A 70 -1.47 -14.08 -7.02
N SER A 71 -1.05 -13.41 -8.09
CA SER A 71 -1.29 -11.98 -8.32
C SER A 71 -2.77 -11.57 -8.36
N SER A 72 -3.67 -12.52 -8.65
CA SER A 72 -5.13 -12.35 -8.67
C SER A 72 -5.75 -12.24 -7.27
N PHE A 73 -5.05 -12.65 -6.21
CA PHE A 73 -5.57 -12.61 -4.84
C PHE A 73 -5.52 -11.20 -4.26
N SER A 74 -6.69 -10.60 -4.07
CA SER A 74 -6.83 -9.28 -3.45
C SER A 74 -6.79 -9.36 -1.92
N THR A 75 -5.99 -8.49 -1.30
CA THR A 75 -5.94 -8.34 0.16
C THR A 75 -6.84 -7.18 0.61
N PRO A 76 -7.78 -7.39 1.55
CA PRO A 76 -8.61 -6.30 2.05
C PRO A 76 -7.78 -5.26 2.80
N LEU A 77 -8.27 -4.01 2.83
CA LEU A 77 -7.58 -2.94 3.54
C LEU A 77 -7.50 -3.25 5.04
N GLY A 78 -6.29 -3.14 5.60
CA GLY A 78 -6.04 -3.44 7.02
C GLY A 78 -5.96 -4.94 7.33
N TRP A 79 -5.89 -5.80 6.32
CA TRP A 79 -5.64 -7.22 6.50
C TRP A 79 -4.21 -7.49 6.97
N PHE A 80 -4.07 -8.50 7.82
CA PHE A 80 -2.81 -8.98 8.36
C PHE A 80 -2.83 -10.51 8.40
N PRO A 81 -1.78 -11.20 7.93
CA PRO A 81 -1.74 -12.66 7.93
C PRO A 81 -1.65 -13.20 9.35
N ARG A 82 -2.19 -14.39 9.60
CA ARG A 82 -1.96 -15.06 10.88
C ARG A 82 -0.55 -15.65 10.89
N PRO A 83 0.37 -15.21 11.78
CA PRO A 83 1.76 -15.70 11.80
C PRO A 83 1.88 -17.22 11.84
N GLN A 84 0.99 -17.87 12.60
CA GLN A 84 0.99 -19.31 12.78
C GLN A 84 0.75 -20.09 11.47
N ARG A 85 0.05 -19.50 10.49
CA ARG A 85 -0.18 -20.08 9.16
C ARG A 85 1.05 -20.04 8.26
N LEU A 86 1.94 -19.05 8.47
CA LEU A 86 3.21 -18.96 7.77
C LEU A 86 4.27 -19.87 8.38
N LEU A 87 4.24 -20.03 9.71
CA LEU A 87 5.17 -20.89 10.45
C LEU A 87 4.85 -22.39 10.29
N ASN A 88 3.56 -22.74 10.20
CA ASN A 88 3.09 -24.11 9.98
C ASN A 88 2.11 -24.11 8.79
N PRO A 89 2.61 -23.94 7.56
CA PRO A 89 1.76 -23.95 6.38
C PRO A 89 1.26 -25.36 6.07
N ASP A 90 -0.01 -25.46 5.66
CA ASP A 90 -0.53 -26.70 5.10
C ASP A 90 0.20 -27.04 3.79
N PRO A 91 0.34 -28.34 3.46
CA PRO A 91 0.91 -28.75 2.19
C PRO A 91 0.14 -28.13 1.02
N PHE A 92 0.89 -27.63 0.03
CA PHE A 92 0.27 -27.05 -1.16
C PHE A 92 -0.55 -28.10 -1.92
N SER A 93 -1.84 -27.83 -2.11
CA SER A 93 -2.77 -28.65 -2.90
C SER A 93 -3.28 -27.84 -4.08
N ARG A 94 -3.02 -28.32 -5.30
CA ARG A 94 -3.47 -27.69 -6.57
C ARG A 94 -4.98 -27.76 -6.81
N PHE A 95 -5.72 -28.49 -5.97
CA PHE A 95 -7.14 -28.79 -6.23
C PHE A 95 -8.13 -27.74 -5.71
N ASP A 96 -7.66 -26.63 -5.13
CA ASP A 96 -8.51 -25.56 -4.58
C ASP A 96 -8.62 -24.32 -5.50
N VAL A 97 -8.54 -24.51 -6.82
CA VAL A 97 -8.80 -23.44 -7.80
C VAL A 97 -10.10 -23.75 -8.52
N GLU A 98 -11.24 -23.38 -7.94
CA GLU A 98 -12.37 -23.01 -8.77
C GLU A 98 -12.13 -21.59 -9.30
N PRO A 99 -12.05 -21.39 -10.62
CA PRO A 99 -12.05 -20.07 -11.21
C PRO A 99 -13.48 -19.51 -11.16
N THR A 100 -13.81 -18.73 -10.15
CA THR A 100 -15.04 -17.93 -10.18
C THR A 100 -14.80 -16.68 -11.04
N GLU A 101 -14.69 -16.88 -12.35
CA GLU A 101 -15.23 -15.92 -13.31
C GLU A 101 -16.71 -16.24 -13.51
N GLU A 102 -17.59 -15.49 -12.86
CA GLU A 102 -18.88 -15.17 -13.48
C GLU A 102 -19.12 -13.67 -13.37
N VAL A 103 -18.82 -13.02 -14.49
CA VAL A 103 -19.38 -11.73 -14.89
C VAL A 103 -20.90 -11.86 -14.82
N LYS A 104 -21.53 -11.20 -13.84
CA LYS A 104 -22.95 -10.91 -13.88
C LYS A 104 -23.17 -9.42 -13.98
N GLU A 105 -23.18 -8.99 -15.25
CA GLU A 105 -23.81 -7.76 -15.70
C GLU A 105 -25.28 -7.78 -15.25
N THR A 106 -25.68 -6.85 -14.39
CA THR A 106 -27.09 -6.56 -14.12
C THR A 106 -27.23 -5.06 -13.82
N THR A 107 -27.51 -4.33 -14.89
CA THR A 107 -28.56 -3.31 -15.01
C THR A 107 -28.71 -2.25 -13.89
N LEU A 108 -28.32 -1.01 -14.20
CA LEU A 108 -28.84 0.23 -13.60
C LEU A 108 -30.38 0.28 -13.73
N PRO A 109 -31.15 0.86 -12.77
CA PRO A 109 -31.30 2.33 -12.64
C PRO A 109 -31.71 2.79 -11.19
N PRO A 110 -32.19 4.03 -10.95
CA PRO A 110 -31.61 5.35 -11.19
C PRO A 110 -31.40 6.17 -9.88
N SER A 111 -30.56 7.20 -10.01
CA SER A 111 -30.36 8.40 -9.18
C SER A 111 -31.23 8.64 -7.93
N LYS A 112 -30.56 8.85 -6.79
CA LYS A 112 -30.88 9.94 -5.86
C LYS A 112 -29.60 10.65 -5.42
N GLU A 113 -29.47 11.89 -5.86
CA GLU A 113 -28.60 12.91 -5.29
C GLU A 113 -28.79 13.04 -3.78
N LYS A 114 -27.69 13.10 -3.01
CA LYS A 114 -27.38 14.22 -2.11
C LYS A 114 -26.09 14.02 -1.28
N LYS A 115 -25.20 15.00 -1.49
CA LYS A 115 -24.23 15.65 -0.59
C LYS A 115 -22.80 15.10 -0.48
N PRO A 116 -21.79 15.99 -0.54
CA PRO A 116 -20.38 15.64 -0.50
C PRO A 116 -19.98 15.13 0.89
N ALA A 117 -19.24 14.03 0.90
CA ALA A 117 -18.57 13.53 2.11
C ALA A 117 -17.54 14.57 2.59
N PRO A 118 -17.34 14.70 3.92
CA PRO A 118 -16.54 15.78 4.48
C PRO A 118 -15.09 15.61 4.05
N VAL A 119 -14.56 16.66 3.41
CA VAL A 119 -13.15 16.83 3.09
C VAL A 119 -12.38 16.71 4.41
N SER A 120 -11.68 15.58 4.61
CA SER A 120 -10.82 15.38 5.77
C SER A 120 -9.70 16.41 5.71
N LYS A 121 -9.83 17.48 6.49
CA LYS A 121 -8.83 18.55 6.61
C LYS A 121 -7.50 17.91 7.04
N LEU A 122 -6.38 18.40 6.50
CA LEU A 122 -5.05 18.14 7.05
C LEU A 122 -5.10 18.31 8.58
N LYS A 123 -4.42 17.42 9.33
CA LYS A 123 -4.25 17.57 10.78
C LYS A 123 -3.68 18.97 11.05
N GLN A 124 -4.55 19.90 11.45
CA GLN A 124 -4.15 21.23 11.86
C GLN A 124 -3.83 21.15 13.33
N GLU A 125 -2.54 21.05 13.67
CA GLU A 125 -2.06 21.37 15.01
C GLU A 125 -2.24 22.88 15.18
N THR A 126 -3.20 23.27 16.02
CA THR A 126 -3.81 24.61 16.01
C THR A 126 -2.97 25.70 16.69
N ASN A 127 -1.73 25.42 17.09
CA ASN A 127 -0.86 26.41 17.73
C ASN A 127 0.63 26.29 17.38
N ASP A 128 0.96 25.76 16.20
CA ASP A 128 2.34 25.75 15.73
C ASP A 128 2.62 26.86 14.70
N PRO A 129 3.76 27.57 14.78
CA PRO A 129 4.18 28.51 13.73
C PRO A 129 4.21 27.87 12.34
N ARG A 130 4.41 26.54 12.28
CA ARG A 130 4.37 25.69 11.08
C ARG A 130 2.98 25.60 10.42
N ALA A 131 1.89 25.77 11.16
CA ALA A 131 0.54 25.78 10.60
C ALA A 131 0.29 27.03 9.73
N THR A 132 0.88 28.16 10.10
CA THR A 132 0.84 29.42 9.35
C THR A 132 1.57 29.29 8.02
N THR A 133 2.78 28.74 8.02
CA THR A 133 3.58 28.49 6.81
C THR A 133 2.87 27.56 5.85
N THR A 134 2.28 26.48 6.37
CA THR A 134 1.49 25.52 5.57
C THR A 134 0.31 26.20 4.86
N ARG A 135 -0.41 27.12 5.54
CA ARG A 135 -1.53 27.87 4.94
C ARG A 135 -1.07 28.88 3.88
N ARG A 136 0.06 29.55 4.10
CA ARG A 136 0.65 30.48 3.11
C ARG A 136 1.06 29.74 1.85
N LEU A 137 1.75 28.61 2.03
CA LEU A 137 2.20 27.77 0.94
C LEU A 137 1.03 27.21 0.12
N LEU A 138 -0.03 26.73 0.79
CA LEU A 138 -1.26 26.27 0.12
C LEU A 138 -1.85 27.34 -0.80
N LYS A 139 -1.98 28.58 -0.30
CA LYS A 139 -2.51 29.71 -1.08
C LYS A 139 -1.60 30.09 -2.25
N TYR A 140 -0.29 30.08 -2.03
CA TYR A 140 0.69 30.36 -3.08
C TYR A 140 0.59 29.34 -4.21
N ILE A 141 0.59 28.04 -3.89
CA ILE A 141 0.50 26.97 -4.89
C ILE A 141 -0.83 27.05 -5.65
N ALA A 142 -1.96 27.25 -4.96
CA ALA A 142 -3.26 27.41 -5.62
C ALA A 142 -3.24 28.54 -6.66
N ARG A 143 -2.67 29.70 -6.28
CA ARG A 143 -2.55 30.85 -7.19
C ARG A 143 -1.59 30.59 -8.35
N ALA A 144 -0.43 30.00 -8.09
CA ALA A 144 0.62 29.82 -9.08
C ALA A 144 0.33 28.67 -10.06
N SER A 145 -0.36 27.61 -9.60
CA SER A 145 -0.75 26.47 -10.44
C SER A 145 -2.11 26.63 -11.12
N GLY A 146 -2.88 27.66 -10.78
CA GLY A 146 -4.25 27.85 -11.28
C GLY A 146 -5.26 26.83 -10.73
N LEU A 147 -4.88 26.05 -9.72
CA LEU A 147 -5.74 25.07 -9.06
C LEU A 147 -6.53 25.70 -7.91
N GLU A 148 -7.72 25.18 -7.66
CA GLU A 148 -8.46 25.50 -6.44
C GLU A 148 -7.69 25.04 -5.19
N ALA A 149 -7.74 25.81 -4.11
CA ALA A 149 -7.04 25.48 -2.87
C ALA A 149 -7.50 24.13 -2.29
N GLU A 150 -8.76 23.75 -2.48
CA GLU A 150 -9.29 22.44 -2.07
C GLU A 150 -8.63 21.30 -2.86
N GLU A 151 -8.39 21.48 -4.16
CA GLU A 151 -7.73 20.49 -5.00
C GLU A 151 -6.25 20.35 -4.64
N VAL A 152 -5.56 21.46 -4.39
CA VAL A 152 -4.16 21.43 -3.88
C VAL A 152 -4.10 20.69 -2.54
N GLN A 153 -5.03 20.98 -1.63
CA GLN A 153 -5.13 20.33 -0.33
C GLN A 153 -5.40 18.83 -0.45
N ARG A 154 -6.28 18.42 -1.37
CA ARG A 154 -6.59 17.01 -1.63
C ARG A 154 -5.38 16.27 -2.16
N ARG A 155 -4.65 16.86 -3.12
CA ARG A 155 -3.40 16.30 -3.67
C ARG A 155 -2.32 16.18 -2.60
N ALA A 156 -2.13 17.22 -1.78
CA ALA A 156 -1.18 17.20 -0.68
C ALA A 156 -1.54 16.14 0.36
N THR A 157 -2.82 15.99 0.71
CA THR A 157 -3.31 14.95 1.64
C THR A 157 -3.06 13.55 1.07
N ARG A 158 -3.26 13.34 -0.24
CA ARG A 158 -2.95 12.06 -0.90
C ARG A 158 -1.44 11.76 -0.85
N LYS A 159 -0.58 12.74 -1.12
CA LYS A 159 0.88 12.58 -1.02
C LYS A 159 1.32 12.30 0.41
N GLN A 160 0.75 13.00 1.39
CA GLN A 160 1.05 12.79 2.80
C GLN A 160 0.64 11.39 3.28
N ARG A 161 -0.47 10.84 2.77
CA ARG A 161 -0.88 9.45 3.07
C ARG A 161 0.00 8.41 2.39
N ALA A 162 0.43 8.67 1.16
CA ALA A 162 1.30 7.77 0.41
C ALA A 162 2.74 7.74 0.98
N LEU A 163 3.19 8.85 1.57
CA LEU A 163 4.53 9.01 2.10
C LEU A 163 4.47 9.12 3.63
N VAL A 164 4.60 7.97 4.29
CA VAL A 164 4.34 7.74 5.73
C VAL A 164 4.97 8.79 6.66
N HIS A 165 6.15 9.30 6.34
CA HIS A 165 6.91 10.24 7.18
C HIS A 165 6.94 11.69 6.66
N VAL A 166 6.09 12.04 5.70
CA VAL A 166 6.10 13.39 5.10
C VAL A 166 5.21 14.35 5.89
N THR A 167 5.76 15.53 6.19
CA THR A 167 5.03 16.63 6.85
C THR A 167 4.11 17.35 5.86
N GLY A 168 3.06 18.02 6.35
CA GLY A 168 2.08 18.69 5.48
C GLY A 168 2.67 19.74 4.53
N TRP A 169 3.66 20.51 4.99
CA TRP A 169 4.34 21.49 4.15
C TRP A 169 5.21 20.83 3.06
N MET A 170 5.84 19.70 3.37
CA MET A 170 6.62 18.93 2.40
C MET A 170 5.69 18.28 1.37
N ALA A 171 4.53 17.78 1.79
CA ALA A 171 3.51 17.28 0.88
C ALA A 171 3.03 18.36 -0.10
N LEU A 172 2.87 19.61 0.36
CA LEU A 172 2.56 20.76 -0.49
C LEU A 172 3.71 21.10 -1.45
N ALA A 173 4.96 21.09 -0.99
CA ALA A 173 6.13 21.31 -1.85
C ALA A 173 6.21 20.26 -2.97
N LEU A 174 5.88 19.00 -2.67
CA LEU A 174 5.80 17.93 -3.67
C LEU A 174 4.64 18.14 -4.66
N VAL A 175 3.53 18.77 -4.26
CA VAL A 175 2.47 19.17 -5.20
C VAL A 175 2.95 20.32 -6.09
N ALA A 176 3.65 21.30 -5.54
CA ALA A 176 4.21 22.42 -6.30
C ALA A 176 5.14 21.93 -7.42
N ARG A 177 6.03 20.98 -7.09
CA ARG A 177 6.93 20.33 -8.05
C ARG A 177 6.17 19.60 -9.16
N ASP A 178 5.12 18.85 -8.83
CA ASP A 178 4.28 18.17 -9.83
C ASP A 178 3.55 19.15 -10.77
N GLN A 179 3.26 20.38 -10.31
CA GLN A 179 2.65 21.42 -11.13
C GLN A 179 3.68 22.22 -11.95
N GLY A 180 4.97 21.85 -11.90
CA GLY A 180 6.03 22.54 -12.62
C GLY A 180 6.36 23.93 -12.04
N LEU A 181 6.03 24.18 -10.77
CA LEU A 181 6.41 25.43 -10.11
C LEU A 181 7.91 25.45 -9.79
N ASP A 182 8.51 26.64 -9.93
CA ASP A 182 9.90 26.87 -9.54
C ASP A 182 10.09 26.67 -8.03
N MET A 183 11.06 25.83 -7.67
CA MET A 183 11.29 25.44 -6.28
C MET A 183 11.94 26.56 -5.46
N ASP A 184 12.72 27.45 -6.09
CA ASP A 184 13.29 28.61 -5.38
C ASP A 184 12.17 29.55 -4.92
N SER A 185 11.20 29.79 -5.79
CA SER A 185 9.99 30.55 -5.46
C SER A 185 9.12 29.88 -4.38
N VAL A 186 9.04 28.54 -4.37
CA VAL A 186 8.34 27.76 -3.35
C VAL A 186 9.04 27.85 -1.99
N ILE A 187 10.39 27.79 -1.97
CA ILE A 187 11.19 27.93 -0.76
C ILE A 187 11.11 29.35 -0.21
N GLN A 188 11.11 30.36 -1.07
CA GLN A 188 10.91 31.75 -0.65
C GLN A 188 9.55 31.96 0.01
N ALA A 189 8.51 31.23 -0.43
CA ALA A 189 7.20 31.25 0.21
C ALA A 189 7.15 30.54 1.59
N LEU A 190 8.20 29.79 1.96
CA LEU A 190 8.37 29.16 3.28
C LEU A 190 9.08 30.06 4.30
N SER A 191 9.84 31.06 3.84
CA SER A 191 10.55 32.04 4.68
C SER A 191 9.64 33.12 5.24
#